data_AF-A0A5N7ZGH5-F1
#
_entry.id   AF-A0A5N7ZGH5-F1
#
_cell.length_a   1.000
_cell.length_b   1.000
_cell.length_c   1.000
_cell.angle_alpha   90.00
_cell.angle_beta   90.00
_cell.angle_gamma   90.00
#
_symmetry.space_group_name_H-M   'P 1'
#
loop_
_entity.id
_entity.type
_entity.pdbx_description
1 polymer ?
#
loop_
_entity_poly.entity_id
_entity_poly.type
_entity_poly.pdbx_seq_one_letter_code
_entity_poly.pdbx_strand_id
1 'polypeptide(L)'
;GELGAAGSSSLLGLAGNALCTGVVNTANPDECNSHGFYTGNSWGYRLRGQLEYNDMIGGVTLKPNLSFAHDVQGYGPTFSEGEKALSIGLDGEYLSKYTASISYTDYFGGDYNTNTDRDFLAVSLGVSF
;
A
#
# COMPACT_ATOMS: atom_id res chain seq x y z
N GLY A 1 -14.77 -8.65 11.79
CA GLY A 1 -15.62 -8.79 10.59
C GLY A 1 -16.22 -10.17 10.61
N GLU A 2 -17.41 -10.31 11.18
CA GLU A 2 -18.17 -11.56 11.26
C GLU A 2 -19.02 -11.71 9.99
N LEU A 3 -18.55 -12.49 9.02
CA LEU A 3 -19.43 -13.10 8.01
C LEU A 3 -19.82 -14.54 8.36
N GLY A 4 -19.51 -14.99 9.58
CA GLY A 4 -20.01 -16.27 10.10
C GLY A 4 -21.54 -16.39 10.09
N ALA A 5 -22.27 -15.30 9.84
CA ALA A 5 -23.73 -15.23 9.80
C ALA A 5 -24.32 -14.75 8.45
N ALA A 6 -23.57 -14.72 7.35
CA ALA A 6 -24.10 -14.32 6.05
C ALA A 6 -24.99 -15.42 5.44
N GLY A 7 -26.27 -15.45 5.83
CA GLY A 7 -27.32 -16.29 5.23
C GLY A 7 -27.41 -17.70 5.82
N SER A 8 -28.63 -18.24 5.84
CA SER A 8 -28.91 -19.64 6.18
C SER A 8 -29.95 -20.20 5.21
N SER A 9 -29.80 -21.46 4.78
CA SER A 9 -30.79 -22.17 3.97
C SER A 9 -31.29 -23.35 4.77
N SER A 10 -32.51 -23.23 5.29
CA SER A 10 -33.19 -24.31 6.00
C SER A 10 -33.47 -25.52 5.11
N LEU A 11 -33.62 -25.32 3.80
CA LEU A 11 -33.82 -26.40 2.82
C LEU A 11 -32.57 -27.27 2.64
N LEU A 12 -31.38 -26.67 2.71
CA LEU A 12 -30.11 -27.36 2.48
C LEU A 12 -29.36 -27.68 3.80
N GLY A 13 -29.85 -27.18 4.94
CA GLY A 13 -29.18 -27.38 6.24
C GLY A 13 -27.81 -26.71 6.35
N LEU A 14 -27.53 -25.72 5.51
CA LEU A 14 -26.24 -25.02 5.43
C LEU A 14 -26.40 -23.56 5.89
N ALA A 15 -25.36 -23.01 6.51
CA ALA A 15 -25.34 -21.63 6.98
C ALA A 15 -23.96 -20.98 6.79
N GLY A 16 -23.97 -19.64 6.72
CA GLY A 16 -22.76 -18.82 6.58
C GLY A 16 -21.92 -19.27 5.38
N ASN A 17 -20.62 -19.43 5.62
CA ASN A 17 -19.66 -19.72 4.55
C ASN A 17 -19.87 -21.08 3.84
N ALA A 18 -20.53 -22.03 4.50
CA ALA A 18 -20.84 -23.33 3.92
C ALA A 18 -21.88 -23.24 2.78
N LEU A 19 -22.77 -22.24 2.81
CA LEU A 19 -23.66 -21.96 1.69
C LEU A 19 -22.92 -21.36 0.50
N CYS A 20 -21.99 -20.44 0.79
CA CYS A 20 -21.22 -19.78 -0.24
C CYS A 20 -20.36 -20.79 -1.00
N THR A 21 -19.54 -21.57 -0.28
CA THR A 21 -18.63 -22.55 -0.86
C THR A 21 -19.34 -23.75 -1.49
N GLY A 22 -20.50 -24.16 -0.96
CA GLY A 22 -21.22 -25.35 -1.41
C GLY A 22 -22.27 -25.12 -2.48
N VAL A 23 -22.77 -23.88 -2.66
CA VAL A 23 -23.95 -23.62 -3.51
C VAL A 23 -23.84 -22.32 -4.31
N VAL A 24 -23.47 -21.21 -3.67
CA VAL A 24 -23.62 -19.87 -4.28
C VAL A 24 -22.39 -19.44 -5.09
N ASN A 25 -21.19 -19.86 -4.69
CA ASN A 25 -19.94 -19.55 -5.35
C ASN A 25 -18.98 -20.76 -5.33
N THR A 26 -19.45 -21.88 -5.85
CA THR A 26 -18.67 -23.13 -5.96
C THR A 26 -17.49 -23.01 -6.93
N ALA A 27 -17.54 -22.06 -7.87
CA ALA A 27 -16.48 -21.83 -8.84
C ALA A 27 -15.27 -21.11 -8.23
N ASN A 28 -15.47 -20.25 -7.22
CA ASN A 28 -14.41 -19.53 -6.52
C ASN A 28 -14.66 -19.57 -5.00
N PRO A 29 -14.53 -20.75 -4.36
CA PRO A 29 -14.84 -20.92 -2.95
C PRO A 29 -13.91 -20.11 -2.03
N ASP A 30 -12.72 -19.73 -2.48
CA ASP A 30 -11.77 -18.92 -1.71
C ASP A 30 -12.26 -17.48 -1.51
N GLU A 31 -13.12 -16.97 -2.39
CA GLU A 31 -13.77 -15.65 -2.28
C GLU A 31 -14.93 -15.63 -1.29
N CYS A 32 -15.32 -16.80 -0.78
CA CYS A 32 -16.24 -16.91 0.34
C CYS A 32 -15.47 -16.60 1.63
N ASN A 33 -15.13 -15.33 1.84
CA ASN A 33 -14.35 -14.88 2.98
C ASN A 33 -14.82 -13.49 3.44
N SER A 34 -14.32 -13.01 4.58
CA SER A 34 -14.66 -11.69 5.14
C SER A 34 -13.60 -10.61 4.89
N HIS A 35 -12.65 -10.87 3.99
CA HIS A 35 -11.66 -9.88 3.57
C HIS A 35 -12.34 -8.78 2.73
N GLY A 36 -11.75 -7.58 2.72
CA GLY A 36 -12.34 -6.37 2.16
C GLY A 36 -13.33 -5.64 3.07
N PHE A 37 -13.79 -6.26 4.17
CA PHE A 37 -14.61 -5.59 5.18
C PHE A 37 -13.78 -5.07 6.35
N TYR A 38 -14.25 -3.97 6.97
CA TYR A 38 -13.60 -3.39 8.13
C TYR A 38 -13.39 -4.42 9.26
N THR A 39 -12.15 -4.51 9.73
CA THR A 39 -11.75 -5.39 10.83
C THR A 39 -11.68 -4.62 12.14
N GLY A 40 -11.80 -5.32 13.27
CA GLY A 40 -11.74 -4.69 14.60
C GLY A 40 -10.34 -4.19 14.96
N ASN A 41 -9.31 -4.80 14.37
CA ASN A 41 -7.91 -4.39 14.44
C ASN A 41 -7.32 -4.34 13.04
N SER A 42 -6.40 -3.41 12.81
CA SER A 42 -5.59 -3.35 11.58
C SER A 42 -4.20 -2.82 11.92
N TRP A 43 -3.18 -3.30 11.21
CA TRP A 43 -1.80 -2.92 11.46
C TRP A 43 -0.93 -3.08 10.20
N GLY A 44 0.16 -2.32 10.18
CA GLY A 44 1.17 -2.33 9.13
C GLY A 44 2.43 -1.62 9.60
N TYR A 45 3.45 -1.60 8.75
CA TYR A 45 4.71 -0.92 9.03
C TYR A 45 5.13 -0.02 7.88
N ARG A 46 5.81 1.06 8.23
CA ARG A 46 6.31 2.08 7.30
C ARG A 46 7.75 2.38 7.67
N LEU A 47 8.64 2.27 6.70
CA LEU A 47 10.08 2.48 6.84
C LEU A 47 10.52 3.56 5.88
N ARG A 48 11.42 4.43 6.33
CA ARG A 48 12.05 5.44 5.47
C ARG A 48 13.54 5.51 5.81
N GLY A 49 14.35 5.45 4.77
CA GLY A 49 15.80 5.67 4.83
C GLY A 49 16.17 6.83 3.91
N GLN A 50 17.14 7.63 4.35
CA GLN A 50 17.74 8.66 3.52
C GLN A 50 19.22 8.73 3.86
N LEU A 51 20.03 8.81 2.81
CA LEU A 51 21.46 9.04 2.94
C LEU A 51 21.75 10.46 2.46
N GLU A 52 22.73 11.11 3.07
CA GLU A 52 23.16 12.44 2.66
C GLU A 52 24.65 12.39 2.28
N TYR A 53 24.93 12.71 1.03
CA TYR A 53 26.26 12.79 0.47
C TYR A 53 26.58 14.25 0.16
N ASN A 54 27.37 14.87 1.04
CA ASN A 54 27.81 16.25 0.88
C ASN A 54 28.95 16.35 -0.13
N ASP A 55 28.95 17.42 -0.93
CA ASP A 55 30.02 17.80 -1.85
C ASP A 55 30.45 16.70 -2.84
N MET A 56 29.49 15.92 -3.36
CA MET A 56 29.82 14.74 -4.18
C MET A 56 30.36 15.12 -5.57
N ILE A 57 29.61 15.93 -6.32
CA ILE A 57 29.97 16.34 -7.68
C ILE A 57 29.85 17.86 -7.77
N GLY A 58 30.99 18.55 -7.84
CA GLY A 58 31.02 20.00 -8.06
C GLY A 58 30.33 20.84 -6.97
N GLY A 59 30.31 20.37 -5.71
CA GLY A 59 29.65 21.07 -4.60
C GLY A 59 28.14 20.86 -4.49
N VAL A 60 27.61 19.86 -5.20
CA VAL A 60 26.22 19.41 -5.07
C VAL A 60 26.11 18.39 -3.93
N THR A 61 25.17 18.61 -3.02
CA THR A 61 24.74 17.62 -2.02
C THR A 61 23.65 16.74 -2.63
N LEU A 62 23.87 15.43 -2.61
CA LEU A 62 22.91 14.43 -3.09
C LEU A 62 22.30 13.67 -1.92
N LYS A 63 20.98 13.47 -1.97
CA LYS A 63 20.22 12.79 -0.93
C LYS A 63 19.35 11.69 -1.54
N PRO A 64 19.90 10.50 -1.83
CA PRO A 64 19.07 9.37 -2.22
C PRO A 64 18.20 8.95 -1.03
N ASN A 65 16.93 8.70 -1.32
CA ASN A 65 15.91 8.34 -0.33
C ASN A 65 15.09 7.13 -0.79
N LEU A 66 14.65 6.35 0.19
CA LEU A 66 13.83 5.15 0.01
C LEU A 66 12.75 5.16 1.08
N SER A 67 11.50 4.92 0.71
CA SER A 67 10.44 4.60 1.66
C SER A 67 9.67 3.36 1.24
N PHE A 68 9.34 2.53 2.22
CA PHE A 68 8.55 1.32 2.03
C PHE A 68 7.41 1.30 3.03
N ALA A 69 6.21 0.98 2.57
CA ALA A 69 5.03 0.77 3.39
C ALA A 69 4.43 -0.60 3.06
N HIS A 70 3.96 -1.29 4.10
CA HIS A 70 3.21 -2.52 3.95
C HIS A 70 2.16 -2.62 5.05
N ASP A 71 0.92 -2.73 4.61
CA ASP A 71 -0.25 -2.92 5.44
C ASP A 71 -0.48 -4.42 5.61
N VAL A 72 -0.13 -4.98 6.77
CA VAL A 72 0.04 -6.43 6.93
C VAL A 72 -1.29 -7.13 7.15
N GLN A 73 -2.17 -6.54 7.97
CA GLN A 73 -3.43 -7.17 8.31
C GLN A 73 -4.53 -6.15 8.63
N GLY A 74 -5.74 -6.50 8.23
CA GLY A 74 -6.96 -5.79 8.55
C GLY A 74 -7.28 -4.66 7.59
N TYR A 75 -8.55 -4.30 7.55
CA TYR A 75 -9.08 -3.19 6.76
C TYR A 75 -9.61 -2.13 7.70
N GLY A 76 -9.07 -0.92 7.57
CA GLY A 76 -9.45 0.24 8.35
C GLY A 76 -9.28 1.53 7.55
N PRO A 77 -9.48 2.70 8.17
CA PRO A 77 -9.33 3.98 7.47
C PRO A 77 -7.87 4.28 7.06
N THR A 78 -6.91 3.56 7.64
CA THR A 78 -5.47 3.85 7.55
C THR A 78 -4.64 2.67 7.04
N PHE A 79 -5.18 1.45 7.10
CA PHE A 79 -4.50 0.23 6.66
C PHE A 79 -5.45 -0.58 5.79
N SER A 80 -4.97 -1.01 4.62
CA SER A 80 -5.67 -1.91 3.72
C SER A 80 -4.86 -3.19 3.56
N GLU A 81 -5.37 -4.32 4.02
CA GLU A 81 -4.61 -5.55 4.09
C GLU A 81 -3.97 -5.93 2.74
N GLY A 82 -2.66 -6.18 2.78
CA GLY A 82 -1.83 -6.57 1.65
C GLY A 82 -1.30 -5.41 0.81
N GLU A 83 -1.80 -4.19 1.01
CA GLU A 83 -1.35 -3.00 0.28
C GLU A 83 0.12 -2.69 0.61
N LYS A 84 0.93 -2.49 -0.44
CA LYS A 84 2.34 -2.14 -0.35
C LYS A 84 2.63 -0.94 -1.23
N ALA A 85 3.57 -0.12 -0.78
CA ALA A 85 4.09 0.99 -1.55
C ALA A 85 5.61 1.08 -1.39
N LEU A 86 6.32 1.22 -2.49
CA LEU A 86 7.75 1.45 -2.52
C LEU A 86 8.03 2.75 -3.25
N SER A 87 8.63 3.71 -2.57
CA SER A 87 9.11 4.95 -3.18
C SER A 87 10.63 5.00 -3.16
N ILE A 88 11.21 5.33 -4.29
CA ILE A 88 12.62 5.68 -4.43
C ILE A 88 12.74 7.13 -4.90
N GLY A 89 13.72 7.84 -4.39
CA GLY A 89 13.94 9.23 -4.78
C GLY A 89 15.40 9.65 -4.70
N LEU A 90 15.68 10.74 -5.38
CA LEU A 90 16.95 11.43 -5.32
C LEU A 90 16.69 12.93 -5.26
N ASP A 91 17.18 13.55 -4.19
CA ASP A 91 17.20 15.01 -4.07
C ASP A 91 18.63 15.52 -4.31
N GLY A 92 18.74 16.66 -4.98
CA GLY A 92 19.97 17.37 -5.24
C GLY A 92 19.86 18.81 -4.80
N GLU A 93 20.88 19.30 -4.10
CA GLU A 93 20.97 20.69 -3.66
C GLU A 93 22.31 21.26 -4.08
N TYR A 94 22.29 22.41 -4.74
CA TYR A 94 23.49 23.16 -5.11
C TYR A 94 23.52 24.52 -4.42
N LEU A 95 24.55 24.71 -3.59
CA LEU A 95 24.82 25.95 -2.84
C LEU A 95 23.62 26.48 -2.03
N SER A 96 22.73 25.58 -1.59
CA SER A 96 21.44 25.92 -0.93
C SER A 96 20.58 26.94 -1.71
N LYS A 97 20.85 27.09 -3.02
CA LYS A 97 20.20 28.04 -3.91
C LYS A 97 19.33 27.34 -4.94
N TYR A 98 19.78 26.21 -5.44
CA TYR A 98 19.08 25.42 -6.44
C TYR A 98 18.78 24.04 -5.86
N THR A 99 17.50 23.69 -5.80
CA THR A 99 17.06 22.36 -5.39
C THR A 99 16.40 21.66 -6.57
N ALA A 100 16.67 20.37 -6.70
CA ALA A 100 16.03 19.50 -7.66
C ALA A 100 15.68 18.20 -6.96
N SER A 101 14.49 17.66 -7.20
CA SER A 101 14.13 16.33 -6.70
C SER A 101 13.38 15.54 -7.75
N ILE A 102 13.63 14.23 -7.74
CA ILE A 102 12.91 13.25 -8.53
C ILE A 102 12.57 12.06 -7.64
N SER A 103 11.33 11.59 -7.71
CA SER A 103 10.90 10.41 -6.98
C SER A 103 9.90 9.59 -7.77
N TYR A 104 10.02 8.28 -7.68
CA TYR A 104 9.11 7.31 -8.25
C TYR A 104 8.50 6.46 -7.14
N THR A 105 7.19 6.29 -7.17
CA THR A 105 6.44 5.43 -6.26
C THR A 105 5.72 4.34 -7.04
N ASP A 106 5.96 3.10 -6.64
CA ASP A 106 5.31 1.89 -7.12
C ASP A 106 4.34 1.40 -6.03
N TYR A 107 3.09 1.11 -6.42
CA TYR A 107 2.06 0.61 -5.52
C TYR A 107 1.71 -0.81 -5.94
N PHE A 108 1.79 -1.78 -5.03
CA PHE A 108 1.56 -3.18 -5.37
C PHE A 108 0.91 -3.96 -4.22
N GLY A 109 0.35 -5.13 -4.54
CA GLY A 109 -0.28 -6.01 -3.56
C GLY A 109 -1.60 -5.49 -2.99
N GLY A 110 -2.25 -6.35 -2.21
CA GLY A 110 -3.57 -6.10 -1.63
C GLY A 110 -4.66 -6.52 -2.60
N ASP A 111 -5.44 -7.54 -2.23
CA ASP A 111 -6.46 -8.13 -3.10
C ASP A 111 -7.61 -7.15 -3.40
N TYR A 112 -7.82 -6.17 -2.52
CA TYR A 112 -8.81 -5.10 -2.66
C TYR A 112 -8.16 -3.70 -2.81
N ASN A 113 -6.88 -3.65 -3.14
CA ASN A 113 -6.18 -2.39 -3.36
C ASN A 113 -6.51 -1.82 -4.76
N THR A 114 -7.01 -0.59 -4.81
CA THR A 114 -7.37 0.09 -6.08
C THR A 114 -6.21 0.88 -6.69
N ASN A 115 -5.08 0.94 -5.99
CA ASN A 115 -3.87 1.66 -6.39
C ASN A 115 -2.77 0.76 -6.96
N THR A 116 -2.93 -0.57 -6.97
CA THR A 116 -1.94 -1.57 -7.44
C THR A 116 -1.37 -1.33 -8.85
N ASP A 117 -2.01 -0.49 -9.67
CA ASP A 117 -1.54 -0.11 -11.01
C ASP A 117 -1.40 1.42 -11.19
N ARG A 118 -1.25 2.17 -10.08
CA ARG A 118 -1.27 3.65 -10.05
C ARG A 118 0.08 4.24 -9.65
N ASP A 119 1.12 3.81 -10.34
CA ASP A 119 2.47 4.32 -10.15
C ASP A 119 2.55 5.83 -10.40
N PHE A 120 3.41 6.50 -9.62
CA PHE A 120 3.50 7.96 -9.61
C PHE A 120 4.95 8.44 -9.73
N LEU A 121 5.22 9.32 -10.70
CA LEU A 121 6.49 10.02 -10.85
C LEU A 121 6.32 11.49 -10.48
N ALA A 122 7.18 11.99 -9.60
CA ALA A 122 7.24 13.39 -9.22
C ALA A 122 8.61 14.00 -9.56
N VAL A 123 8.59 15.24 -10.06
CA VAL A 123 9.78 16.05 -10.31
C VAL A 123 9.53 17.44 -9.75
N SER A 124 10.49 17.97 -9.00
CA SER A 124 10.44 19.32 -8.42
C SER A 124 11.73 20.07 -8.66
N LEU A 125 11.62 21.39 -8.86
CA LEU A 125 12.73 22.32 -9.02
C LEU A 125 12.45 23.56 -8.16
N GLY A 126 13.45 24.02 -7.41
CA GLY A 126 13.33 25.18 -6.52
C GLY A 126 14.53 26.12 -6.64
N VAL A 127 14.25 27.42 -6.46
CA VAL A 127 15.27 28.47 -6.39
C VAL A 127 15.00 29.35 -5.18
N SER A 128 16.02 29.60 -4.37
CA SER A 128 15.97 30.49 -3.19
C SER A 128 16.80 31.75 -3.43
N PHE A 129 16.33 32.90 -2.93
CA PHE A 129 16.94 34.23 -3.10
C PHE A 129 17.22 34.93 -1.77
#